data_AF-A0A2G5L4C3-F1
#
_entry.id   AF-A0A2G5L4C3-F1
#
_cell.length_a   1.000
_cell.length_b   1.000
_cell.length_c   1.000
_cell.angle_alpha   90.00
_cell.angle_beta   90.00
_cell.angle_gamma   90.00
#
_symmetry.space_group_name_H-M   'P 1'
#
loop_
_entity.id
_entity.type
_entity.pdbx_description
1 polymer ?
#
loop_
_entity_poly.entity_id
_entity_poly.type
_entity_poly.pdbx_seq_one_letter_code
_entity_poly.pdbx_strand_id
1 'polypeptide(L)'
;MYVVGHQMKHIKKKFLLESKKGNIDFSQPGFYEVDLTKGVDNSELTKNKKSAAFLETDNGHIYGGFVHKVNGKHFVFPVPDPTLIYFNNAQLSVARITATKAKLLERIDFDKSLGEPALNEIYNFYGTTSGFVIFLFTAIESFINQQIPDGFVFENQLSKKTELYNKQQIQEYLDFKTKVTSVLKEVSGKDFFHKQTPSNQLIWNLKKFRDAIIHTKPNPTILQYDDLIKTSLNFNYNKALEAVALFMNFYKPKYIIECDCGKDF
;
A
#
# COMPACT_ATOMS: atom_id res chain seq x y z
N MET A 1 -23.26 -10.52 -20.43
CA MET A 1 -23.36 -10.88 -19.00
C MET A 1 -21.94 -10.99 -18.47
N TYR A 2 -21.41 -9.94 -17.82
CA TYR A 2 -20.05 -9.97 -17.27
C TYR A 2 -20.06 -10.85 -16.03
N VAL A 3 -19.28 -11.94 -16.04
CA VAL A 3 -19.00 -12.70 -14.83
C VAL A 3 -18.25 -11.76 -13.90
N VAL A 4 -18.93 -11.31 -12.84
CA VAL A 4 -18.29 -10.53 -11.77
C VAL A 4 -17.33 -11.50 -11.08
N GLY A 5 -16.05 -11.42 -11.43
CA GLY A 5 -15.00 -12.10 -10.71
C GLY A 5 -15.06 -11.69 -9.23
N HIS A 6 -14.67 -12.60 -8.32
CA HIS A 6 -14.61 -12.30 -6.90
C HIS A 6 -13.85 -10.99 -6.67
N GLN A 7 -14.46 -10.05 -5.95
CA GLN A 7 -13.89 -8.75 -5.63
C GLN A 7 -13.44 -8.79 -4.18
N MET A 8 -12.16 -8.50 -3.94
CA MET A 8 -11.59 -8.48 -2.60
C MET A 8 -12.29 -7.44 -1.72
N LYS A 9 -12.79 -7.87 -0.55
CA LYS A 9 -13.41 -6.97 0.45
C LYS A 9 -12.37 -6.06 1.10
N HIS A 10 -12.80 -4.90 1.61
CA HIS A 10 -11.89 -4.00 2.31
C HIS A 10 -11.10 -4.71 3.42
N ILE A 11 -9.85 -4.31 3.59
CA ILE A 11 -8.93 -4.98 4.51
C ILE A 11 -9.14 -4.52 5.96
N LYS A 12 -8.79 -5.39 6.91
CA LYS A 12 -8.65 -4.99 8.32
C LYS A 12 -7.51 -3.97 8.44
N LYS A 13 -7.82 -2.78 8.94
CA LYS A 13 -6.84 -1.74 9.26
C LYS A 13 -5.98 -2.22 10.42
N LYS A 14 -4.67 -2.00 10.34
CA LYS A 14 -3.73 -2.33 11.43
C LYS A 14 -2.86 -1.15 11.80
N PHE A 15 -2.45 -1.14 13.05
CA PHE A 15 -1.56 -0.12 13.62
C PHE A 15 -0.24 -0.77 14.00
N LEU A 16 0.84 0.03 14.01
CA LEU A 16 2.20 -0.48 14.31
C LEU A 16 2.27 -1.10 15.70
N LEU A 17 1.55 -0.51 16.65
CA LEU A 17 1.40 -1.00 18.01
C LEU A 17 -0.09 -1.24 18.24
N GLU A 18 -0.55 -2.47 17.99
CA GLU A 18 -1.89 -2.90 18.37
C GLU A 18 -1.81 -4.17 19.21
N SER A 19 -2.62 -4.24 20.27
CA SER A 19 -2.70 -5.45 21.10
C SER A 19 -4.05 -5.55 21.80
N LYS A 20 -4.29 -6.68 22.46
CA LYS A 20 -5.37 -6.82 23.44
C LYS A 20 -4.87 -6.46 24.82
N LYS A 21 -5.77 -5.98 25.67
CA LYS A 21 -5.49 -5.73 27.09
C LYS A 21 -4.83 -6.95 27.75
N GLY A 22 -3.79 -6.70 28.56
CA GLY A 22 -3.00 -7.72 29.25
C GLY A 22 -1.76 -8.22 28.52
N ASN A 23 -1.57 -7.85 27.24
CA ASN A 23 -0.41 -8.25 26.45
C ASN A 23 0.67 -7.17 26.31
N ILE A 24 0.46 -5.99 26.88
CA ILE A 24 1.44 -4.89 26.88
C ILE A 24 1.93 -4.71 28.30
N ASP A 25 3.25 -4.80 28.45
CA ASP A 25 3.92 -4.46 29.70
C ASP A 25 4.18 -2.95 29.75
N PHE A 26 3.30 -2.23 30.45
CA PHE A 26 3.42 -0.79 30.65
C PHE A 26 4.53 -0.39 31.63
N SER A 27 5.22 -1.35 32.26
CA SER A 27 6.32 -1.05 33.17
C SER A 27 7.61 -0.65 32.44
N GLN A 28 7.65 -0.76 31.11
CA GLN A 28 8.82 -0.37 30.34
C GLN A 28 9.07 1.14 30.33
N PRO A 29 10.33 1.60 30.51
CA PRO A 29 10.68 3.01 30.43
C PRO A 29 10.25 3.65 29.09
N GLY A 30 9.58 4.79 29.17
CA GLY A 30 9.09 5.53 28.00
C GLY A 30 7.70 5.14 27.52
N PHE A 31 7.01 4.23 28.22
CA PHE A 31 5.61 3.91 27.95
C PHE A 31 4.71 4.71 28.90
N TYR A 32 3.59 5.23 28.38
CA TYR A 32 2.61 5.97 29.15
C TYR A 32 1.21 5.55 28.70
N GLU A 33 0.42 5.00 29.63
CA GLU A 33 -0.94 4.57 29.35
C GLU A 33 -1.88 5.78 29.36
N VAL A 34 -2.73 5.89 28.33
CA VAL A 34 -3.75 6.93 28.21
C VAL A 34 -5.12 6.27 28.17
N ASP A 35 -5.78 6.26 29.33
CA ASP A 35 -7.13 5.74 29.46
C ASP A 35 -8.16 6.73 28.90
N LEU A 36 -8.59 6.52 27.66
CA LEU A 36 -9.59 7.36 27.00
C LEU A 36 -10.94 7.36 27.71
N THR A 37 -11.26 6.31 28.48
CA THR A 37 -12.55 6.20 29.19
C THR A 37 -12.65 7.13 30.40
N LYS A 38 -11.51 7.52 30.97
CA LYS A 38 -11.42 8.44 32.11
C LYS A 38 -11.24 9.90 31.70
N GLY A 39 -11.11 10.17 30.40
CA GLY A 39 -10.68 11.46 29.89
C GLY A 39 -9.19 11.70 30.11
N VAL A 40 -8.59 12.54 29.27
CA VAL A 40 -7.14 12.77 29.27
C VAL A 40 -6.86 14.21 29.66
N ASP A 41 -6.16 14.42 30.77
CA ASP A 41 -5.69 15.76 31.15
C ASP A 41 -4.56 16.20 30.21
N ASN A 42 -4.75 17.36 29.59
CA ASN A 42 -3.78 17.99 28.70
C ASN A 42 -2.43 18.27 29.41
N SER A 43 -2.46 18.44 30.74
CA SER A 43 -1.26 18.62 31.56
C SER A 43 -0.40 17.33 31.62
N GLU A 44 -1.03 16.15 31.65
CA GLU A 44 -0.33 14.86 31.66
C GLU A 44 0.28 14.52 30.31
N LEU A 45 -0.44 14.77 29.21
CA LEU A 45 0.10 14.65 27.86
C LEU A 45 1.31 15.56 27.63
N THR A 46 1.28 16.75 28.23
CA THR A 46 2.38 17.72 28.13
C THR A 46 3.65 17.22 28.81
N LYS A 47 3.54 16.50 29.94
CA LYS A 47 4.68 15.92 30.65
C LYS A 47 5.28 14.73 29.90
N ASN A 48 4.46 13.98 29.15
CA ASN A 48 4.83 12.72 28.50
C ASN A 48 5.03 12.82 26.97
N LYS A 49 5.37 14.00 26.43
CA LYS A 49 5.50 14.23 24.97
C LYS A 49 6.48 13.31 24.23
N LYS A 50 7.46 12.74 24.93
CA LYS A 50 8.49 11.85 24.37
C LYS A 50 8.17 10.37 24.57
N SER A 51 7.08 10.06 25.26
CA SER A 51 6.66 8.71 25.59
C SER A 51 5.70 8.16 24.52
N ALA A 52 5.71 6.85 24.32
CA ALA A 52 4.67 6.17 23.58
C ALA A 52 3.38 6.21 24.41
N ALA A 53 2.30 6.73 23.83
CA ALA A 53 0.99 6.83 24.47
C ALA A 53 0.09 5.70 23.97
N PHE A 54 -0.60 5.00 24.87
CA PHE A 54 -1.46 3.88 24.51
C PHE A 54 -2.93 4.20 24.75
N LEU A 55 -3.76 4.02 23.72
CA LEU A 55 -5.19 4.28 23.74
C LEU A 55 -5.94 2.96 23.89
N GLU A 56 -6.69 2.81 24.98
CA GLU A 56 -7.63 1.69 25.17
C GLU A 56 -9.02 2.07 24.62
N THR A 57 -9.60 1.20 23.80
CA THR A 57 -10.98 1.31 23.31
C THR A 57 -11.96 0.59 24.25
N ASP A 58 -13.25 0.89 24.10
CA ASP A 58 -14.35 0.27 24.86
C ASP A 58 -14.42 -1.26 24.78
N ASN A 59 -13.91 -1.84 23.70
CA ASN A 59 -13.79 -3.29 23.50
C ASN A 59 -12.44 -3.89 23.95
N GLY A 60 -11.60 -3.14 24.67
CA GLY A 60 -10.35 -3.62 25.28
C GLY A 60 -9.18 -3.79 24.30
N HIS A 61 -9.26 -3.19 23.11
CA HIS A 61 -8.13 -3.07 22.19
C HIS A 61 -7.25 -1.90 22.58
N ILE A 62 -5.94 -2.08 22.42
CA ILE A 62 -4.94 -1.07 22.78
C ILE A 62 -4.16 -0.68 21.53
N TYR A 63 -4.06 0.64 21.31
CA TYR A 63 -3.33 1.23 20.18
C TYR A 63 -2.25 2.17 20.68
N GLY A 64 -0.99 1.88 20.33
CA GLY A 64 0.13 2.77 20.59
C GLY A 64 0.21 3.93 19.60
N GLY A 65 0.61 5.08 20.12
CA GLY A 65 0.65 6.35 19.41
C GLY A 65 1.67 7.32 19.99
N PHE A 66 1.72 8.51 19.41
CA PHE A 66 2.55 9.62 19.89
C PHE A 66 1.70 10.82 20.27
N VAL A 67 2.18 11.61 21.22
CA VAL A 67 1.53 12.84 21.63
C VAL A 67 1.97 13.99 20.71
N HIS A 68 1.02 14.73 20.13
CA HIS A 68 1.32 15.89 19.31
C HIS A 68 0.35 17.05 19.56
N LYS A 69 0.85 18.29 19.44
CA LYS A 69 0.08 19.51 19.71
C LYS A 69 -0.50 20.06 18.41
N VAL A 70 -1.82 20.17 18.32
CA VAL A 70 -2.54 20.79 17.21
C VAL A 70 -3.44 21.89 17.76
N ASN A 71 -3.34 23.10 17.22
CA ASN A 71 -4.17 24.25 17.61
C ASN A 71 -4.25 24.48 19.14
N GLY A 72 -3.10 24.39 19.83
CA GLY A 72 -3.06 24.63 21.28
C GLY A 72 -3.31 23.40 22.16
N LYS A 73 -3.89 22.32 21.62
CA LYS A 73 -4.30 21.13 22.36
C LYS A 73 -3.43 19.92 22.02
N HIS A 74 -3.12 19.08 23.02
CA HIS A 74 -2.42 17.82 22.79
C HIS A 74 -3.40 16.71 22.45
N PHE A 75 -3.00 15.87 21.49
CA PHE A 75 -3.73 14.70 21.05
C PHE A 75 -2.78 13.51 21.00
N VAL A 76 -3.30 12.32 21.22
CA VAL A 76 -2.59 11.07 20.95
C VAL A 76 -2.96 10.60 19.55
N PHE A 77 -1.97 10.42 18.70
CA PHE A 77 -2.13 9.92 17.35
C PHE A 77 -1.68 8.46 17.29
N PRO A 78 -2.61 7.49 17.13
CA PRO A 78 -2.21 6.12 16.89
C PRO A 78 -1.49 6.03 15.53
N VAL A 79 -0.47 5.17 15.44
CA VAL A 79 0.35 5.09 14.22
C VAL A 79 -0.12 3.93 13.33
N PRO A 80 -0.87 4.20 12.24
CA PRO A 80 -1.28 3.16 11.31
C PRO A 80 -0.08 2.57 10.57
N ASP A 81 -0.19 1.32 10.10
CA ASP A 81 0.83 0.75 9.20
C ASP A 81 0.76 1.46 7.83
N PRO A 82 1.77 2.23 7.42
CA PRO A 82 1.74 2.99 6.18
C PRO A 82 1.62 2.10 4.94
N THR A 83 2.19 0.89 4.97
CA THR A 83 2.08 -0.08 3.87
C THR A 83 0.61 -0.44 3.61
N LEU A 84 -0.15 -0.67 4.69
CA LEU A 84 -1.58 -0.99 4.59
C LEU A 84 -2.42 0.23 4.22
N ILE A 85 -2.00 1.45 4.57
CA ILE A 85 -2.63 2.68 4.07
C ILE A 85 -2.53 2.74 2.55
N TYR A 86 -1.34 2.51 1.98
CA TYR A 86 -1.16 2.51 0.52
C TYR A 86 -1.97 1.41 -0.16
N PHE A 87 -1.96 0.19 0.39
CA PHE A 87 -2.77 -0.91 -0.12
C PHE A 87 -4.27 -0.57 -0.09
N ASN A 88 -4.77 -0.04 1.03
CA ASN A 88 -6.17 0.37 1.19
C ASN A 88 -6.57 1.45 0.18
N ASN A 89 -5.72 2.45 -0.05
CA ASN A 89 -6.00 3.50 -1.06
C ASN A 89 -6.08 2.95 -2.48
N ALA A 90 -5.23 1.98 -2.83
CA ALA A 90 -5.35 1.26 -4.09
C ALA A 90 -6.67 0.49 -4.16
N GLN A 91 -7.03 -0.27 -3.11
CA GLN A 91 -8.29 -0.99 -3.07
C GLN A 91 -9.51 -0.09 -3.25
N LEU A 92 -9.60 1.03 -2.52
CA LEU A 92 -10.69 2.01 -2.67
C LEU A 92 -10.80 2.54 -4.11
N SER A 93 -9.65 2.67 -4.80
CA SER A 93 -9.61 3.12 -6.18
C SER A 93 -10.25 2.12 -7.16
N VAL A 94 -10.28 0.82 -6.85
CA VAL A 94 -10.86 -0.21 -7.75
C VAL A 94 -12.36 0.00 -8.00
N ALA A 95 -13.13 0.31 -6.94
CA ALA A 95 -14.54 0.63 -7.07
C ALA A 95 -14.74 1.84 -7.99
N ARG A 96 -13.94 2.88 -7.75
CA ARG A 96 -13.99 4.12 -8.53
C ARG A 96 -13.60 3.89 -9.99
N ILE A 97 -12.57 3.09 -10.26
CA ILE A 97 -12.14 2.73 -11.63
C ILE A 97 -13.25 2.00 -12.37
N THR A 98 -13.91 1.03 -11.72
CA THR A 98 -15.02 0.29 -12.33
C THR A 98 -16.17 1.25 -12.68
N ALA A 99 -16.55 2.12 -11.74
CA ALA A 99 -17.63 3.08 -11.94
C ALA A 99 -17.31 4.13 -13.02
N THR A 100 -16.11 4.72 -13.01
CA THR A 100 -15.71 5.73 -14.00
C THR A 100 -15.51 5.10 -15.37
N LYS A 101 -15.01 3.87 -15.46
CA LYS A 101 -14.91 3.14 -16.74
C LYS A 101 -16.28 2.89 -17.36
N ALA A 102 -17.26 2.47 -16.57
CA ALA A 102 -18.62 2.25 -17.07
C ALA A 102 -19.22 3.55 -17.62
N LYS A 103 -19.15 4.65 -16.84
CA LYS A 103 -19.62 5.98 -17.27
C LYS A 103 -18.89 6.50 -18.52
N LEU A 104 -17.58 6.26 -18.59
CA LEU A 104 -16.75 6.62 -19.72
C LEU A 104 -17.23 5.93 -21.00
N LEU A 105 -17.44 4.61 -20.94
CA LEU A 105 -17.88 3.83 -22.10
C LEU A 105 -19.30 4.19 -22.54
N GLU A 106 -20.19 4.51 -21.61
CA GLU A 106 -21.54 5.00 -21.90
C GLU A 106 -21.52 6.36 -22.64
N ARG A 107 -20.58 7.25 -22.30
CA ARG A 107 -20.50 8.61 -22.85
C ARG A 107 -19.66 8.74 -24.12
N ILE A 108 -18.78 7.77 -24.38
CA ILE A 108 -17.96 7.70 -25.60
C ILE A 108 -18.67 6.94 -26.73
N ASP A 109 -19.89 6.45 -26.49
CA ASP A 109 -20.72 5.86 -27.54
C ASP A 109 -20.93 6.87 -28.70
N PHE A 110 -20.28 6.59 -29.83
CA PHE A 110 -20.00 7.53 -30.91
C PHE A 110 -21.21 7.86 -31.79
N ASP A 111 -22.38 7.34 -31.45
CA ASP A 111 -23.66 7.71 -32.06
C ASP A 111 -24.08 9.16 -31.73
N LYS A 112 -23.36 9.84 -30.83
CA LYS A 112 -23.54 11.26 -30.45
C LYS A 112 -22.20 12.02 -30.40
N SER A 113 -22.28 13.35 -30.50
CA SER A 113 -21.13 14.25 -30.33
C SER A 113 -20.50 14.11 -28.93
N LEU A 114 -19.17 14.14 -28.85
CA LEU A 114 -18.43 14.10 -27.58
C LEU A 114 -18.59 15.42 -26.81
N GLY A 115 -19.37 15.41 -25.74
CA GLY A 115 -19.55 16.56 -24.86
C GLY A 115 -18.45 16.69 -23.80
N GLU A 116 -18.29 17.89 -23.23
CA GLU A 116 -17.40 18.17 -22.09
C GLU A 116 -17.55 17.19 -20.90
N PRO A 117 -18.74 16.71 -20.53
CA PRO A 117 -18.88 15.70 -19.49
C PRO A 117 -18.14 14.39 -19.80
N ALA A 118 -18.00 14.00 -21.07
CA ALA A 118 -17.25 12.80 -21.46
C ALA A 118 -15.73 13.02 -21.29
N LEU A 119 -15.24 14.21 -21.63
CA LEU A 119 -13.84 14.60 -21.39
C LEU A 119 -13.47 14.56 -19.90
N ASN A 120 -14.39 15.00 -19.03
CA ASN A 120 -14.20 14.92 -17.59
C ASN A 120 -14.14 13.47 -17.08
N GLU A 121 -14.94 12.55 -17.64
CA GLU A 121 -14.83 11.12 -17.27
C GLU A 121 -13.50 10.50 -17.72
N ILE A 122 -13.00 10.90 -18.89
CA ILE A 122 -11.67 10.48 -19.37
C ILE A 122 -10.60 10.89 -18.36
N TYR A 123 -10.59 12.16 -17.96
CA TYR A 123 -9.62 12.71 -17.01
C TYR A 123 -9.71 12.00 -15.64
N ASN A 124 -10.93 11.83 -15.13
CA ASN A 124 -11.18 11.15 -13.86
C ASN A 124 -10.77 9.68 -13.88
N PHE A 125 -11.04 8.97 -14.98
CA PHE A 125 -10.65 7.58 -15.15
C PHE A 125 -9.13 7.45 -15.06
N TYR A 126 -8.38 8.19 -15.88
CA TYR A 126 -6.91 8.11 -15.87
C TYR A 126 -6.30 8.55 -14.55
N GLY A 127 -6.80 9.63 -13.94
CA GLY A 127 -6.35 10.07 -12.62
C GLY A 127 -6.52 8.98 -11.56
N THR A 128 -7.68 8.31 -11.57
CA THR A 128 -7.97 7.22 -10.62
C THR A 128 -7.10 5.99 -10.90
N THR A 129 -6.90 5.60 -12.16
CA THR A 129 -6.05 4.45 -12.51
C THR A 129 -4.59 4.70 -12.16
N SER A 130 -4.08 5.91 -12.37
CA SER A 130 -2.72 6.29 -12.01
C SER A 130 -2.53 6.24 -10.49
N GLY A 131 -3.49 6.77 -9.73
CA GLY A 131 -3.50 6.69 -8.27
C GLY A 131 -3.47 5.25 -7.76
N PHE A 132 -4.31 4.36 -8.31
CA PHE A 132 -4.30 2.92 -7.98
C PHE A 132 -2.90 2.32 -8.16
N VAL A 133 -2.29 2.51 -9.32
CA VAL A 133 -1.03 1.86 -9.67
C VAL A 133 0.11 2.37 -8.78
N ILE A 134 0.16 3.70 -8.56
CA ILE A 134 1.16 4.32 -7.68
C ILE A 134 1.01 3.79 -6.26
N PHE A 135 -0.20 3.86 -5.67
CA PHE A 135 -0.41 3.42 -4.29
C PHE A 135 -0.16 1.93 -4.12
N LEU A 136 -0.62 1.09 -5.04
CA LEU A 136 -0.42 -0.36 -4.91
C LEU A 136 1.06 -0.72 -5.00
N PHE A 137 1.80 -0.08 -5.90
CA PHE A 137 3.24 -0.34 -6.03
C PHE A 137 4.05 0.24 -4.86
N THR A 138 3.67 1.41 -4.34
CA THR A 138 4.25 1.97 -3.11
C THR A 138 4.00 1.05 -1.91
N ALA A 139 2.84 0.38 -1.84
CA ALA A 139 2.58 -0.64 -0.83
C ALA A 139 3.60 -1.78 -0.92
N ILE A 140 3.92 -2.27 -2.12
CA ILE A 140 4.91 -3.34 -2.32
C ILE A 140 6.32 -2.89 -1.89
N GLU A 141 6.79 -1.72 -2.36
CA GLU A 141 8.11 -1.19 -2.00
C GLU A 141 8.23 -0.96 -0.49
N SER A 142 7.21 -0.35 0.13
CA SER A 142 7.15 -0.15 1.58
C SER A 142 7.19 -1.49 2.33
N PHE A 143 6.44 -2.50 1.87
CA PHE A 143 6.44 -3.83 2.46
C PHE A 143 7.81 -4.50 2.40
N ILE A 144 8.46 -4.47 1.23
CA ILE A 144 9.81 -5.01 1.03
C ILE A 144 10.79 -4.34 2.00
N ASN A 145 10.74 -3.01 2.07
CA ASN A 145 11.63 -2.24 2.93
C ASN A 145 11.45 -2.60 4.42
N GLN A 146 10.22 -2.88 4.86
CA GLN A 146 9.92 -3.36 6.22
C GLN A 146 10.46 -4.76 6.51
N GLN A 147 10.65 -5.62 5.49
CA GLN A 147 11.17 -6.98 5.72
C GLN A 147 12.68 -6.99 5.99
N ILE A 148 13.42 -5.95 5.59
CA ILE A 148 14.88 -5.90 5.71
C ILE A 148 15.27 -5.59 7.17
N PRO A 149 15.94 -6.52 7.89
CA PRO A 149 16.35 -6.31 9.28
C PRO A 149 17.42 -5.23 9.40
N ASP A 150 17.48 -4.58 10.56
CA ASP A 150 18.60 -3.70 10.88
C ASP A 150 19.89 -4.52 10.94
N GLY A 151 20.98 -3.97 10.40
CA GLY A 151 22.28 -4.65 10.30
C GLY A 151 22.41 -5.64 9.14
N PHE A 152 21.34 -5.92 8.38
CA PHE A 152 21.45 -6.74 7.16
C PHE A 152 22.33 -6.06 6.10
N VAL A 153 23.23 -6.85 5.50
CA VAL A 153 24.10 -6.45 4.40
C VAL A 153 23.89 -7.43 3.26
N PHE A 154 23.53 -6.92 2.08
CA PHE A 154 23.38 -7.71 0.87
C PHE A 154 24.69 -7.73 0.09
N GLU A 155 25.15 -8.92 -0.29
CA GLU A 155 26.35 -9.11 -1.10
C GLU A 155 25.98 -9.38 -2.56
N ASN A 156 26.17 -8.39 -3.43
CA ASN A 156 25.96 -8.56 -4.86
C ASN A 156 27.28 -8.98 -5.53
N GLN A 157 27.44 -10.28 -5.75
CA GLN A 157 28.60 -10.83 -6.43
C GLN A 157 28.53 -10.60 -7.94
N LEU A 158 29.37 -9.69 -8.44
CA LEU A 158 29.58 -9.47 -9.86
C LEU A 158 30.84 -10.21 -10.32
N SER A 159 30.99 -10.43 -11.62
CA SER A 159 32.10 -11.21 -12.19
C SER A 159 33.50 -10.67 -11.85
N LYS A 160 33.63 -9.39 -11.46
CA LYS A 160 34.91 -8.72 -11.19
C LYS A 160 35.02 -8.07 -9.81
N LYS A 161 33.90 -7.96 -9.07
CA LYS A 161 33.85 -7.31 -7.76
C LYS A 161 32.62 -7.77 -6.98
N THR A 162 32.71 -7.72 -5.66
CA THR A 162 31.55 -7.84 -4.78
C THR A 162 31.13 -6.45 -4.33
N GLU A 163 29.87 -6.11 -4.51
CA GLU A 163 29.29 -4.89 -3.98
C GLU A 163 28.51 -5.21 -2.71
N LEU A 164 28.74 -4.43 -1.65
CA LEU A 164 28.03 -4.57 -0.38
C LEU A 164 27.03 -3.45 -0.23
N TYR A 165 25.78 -3.80 0.05
CA TYR A 165 24.69 -2.85 0.26
C TYR A 165 24.14 -3.00 1.66
N ASN A 166 24.21 -1.94 2.46
CA ASN A 166 23.52 -1.90 3.75
C ASN A 166 22.01 -1.69 3.56
N LYS A 167 21.22 -1.82 4.63
CA LYS A 167 19.76 -1.62 4.61
C LYS A 167 19.32 -0.34 3.89
N GLN A 168 19.92 0.81 4.21
CA GLN A 168 19.53 2.08 3.57
C GLN A 168 19.81 2.05 2.07
N GLN A 169 20.98 1.57 1.66
CA GLN A 169 21.37 1.49 0.25
C GLN A 169 20.50 0.51 -0.53
N ILE A 170 20.11 -0.61 0.10
CA ILE A 170 19.13 -1.55 -0.49
C ILE A 170 17.81 -0.82 -0.75
N GLN A 171 17.30 -0.09 0.24
CA GLN A 171 16.00 0.58 0.15
C GLN A 171 15.99 1.69 -0.92
N GLU A 172 17.07 2.45 -1.05
CA GLU A 172 17.16 3.63 -1.92
C GLU A 172 17.68 3.35 -3.34
N TYR A 173 18.63 2.42 -3.52
CA TYR A 173 19.39 2.29 -4.76
C TYR A 173 19.20 0.98 -5.52
N LEU A 174 18.84 -0.12 -4.84
CA LEU A 174 18.60 -1.38 -5.56
C LEU A 174 17.27 -1.35 -6.30
N ASP A 175 17.28 -1.88 -7.52
CA ASP A 175 16.07 -1.97 -8.32
C ASP A 175 15.08 -3.00 -7.74
N PHE A 176 13.80 -2.81 -8.05
CA PHE A 176 12.73 -3.67 -7.58
C PHE A 176 12.96 -5.16 -7.88
N LYS A 177 13.50 -5.51 -9.06
CA LYS A 177 13.71 -6.90 -9.44
C LYS A 177 14.74 -7.54 -8.52
N THR A 178 15.90 -6.89 -8.34
CA THR A 178 16.94 -7.33 -7.41
C THR A 178 16.39 -7.48 -5.99
N LYS A 179 15.58 -6.52 -5.53
CA LYS A 179 14.94 -6.60 -4.21
C LYS A 179 14.06 -7.85 -4.04
N VAL A 180 13.21 -8.18 -5.02
CA VAL A 180 12.26 -9.31 -4.87
C VAL A 180 12.86 -10.68 -5.20
N THR A 181 13.85 -10.77 -6.09
CA THR A 181 14.43 -12.07 -6.49
C THR A 181 15.66 -12.47 -5.67
N SER A 182 16.37 -11.50 -5.09
CA SER A 182 17.64 -11.75 -4.39
C SER A 182 17.54 -11.33 -2.92
N VAL A 183 17.30 -10.05 -2.64
CA VAL A 183 17.31 -9.52 -1.27
C VAL A 183 16.26 -10.20 -0.39
N LEU A 184 14.99 -10.21 -0.80
CA LEU A 184 13.93 -10.85 -0.01
C LEU A 184 14.18 -12.35 0.19
N LYS A 185 14.78 -13.01 -0.80
CA LYS A 185 15.11 -14.43 -0.73
C LYS A 185 16.17 -14.70 0.34
N GLU A 186 17.21 -13.88 0.40
CA GLU A 186 18.24 -13.99 1.43
C GLU A 186 17.73 -13.60 2.81
N VAL A 187 16.95 -12.51 2.90
CA VAL A 187 16.38 -12.04 4.16
C VAL A 187 15.41 -13.05 4.77
N SER A 188 14.53 -13.66 3.97
CA SER A 188 13.45 -14.49 4.50
C SER A 188 13.63 -15.99 4.27
N GLY A 189 14.60 -16.41 3.47
CA GLY A 189 14.74 -17.80 2.99
C GLY A 189 13.62 -18.27 2.06
N LYS A 190 12.76 -17.36 1.56
CA LYS A 190 11.59 -17.70 0.73
C LYS A 190 11.66 -16.97 -0.61
N ASP A 191 11.20 -17.62 -1.66
CA ASP A 191 11.25 -17.07 -3.02
C ASP A 191 9.88 -17.15 -3.69
N PHE A 192 9.12 -16.05 -3.64
CA PHE A 192 7.80 -15.95 -4.29
C PHE A 192 7.90 -16.02 -5.82
N PHE A 193 9.06 -15.70 -6.38
CA PHE A 193 9.30 -15.64 -7.82
C PHE A 193 10.07 -16.86 -8.35
N HIS A 194 10.28 -17.89 -7.51
CA HIS A 194 11.01 -19.11 -7.88
C HIS A 194 10.42 -19.82 -9.11
N LYS A 195 9.09 -19.79 -9.23
CA LYS A 195 8.36 -20.30 -10.40
C LYS A 195 7.50 -19.20 -10.98
N GLN A 196 7.37 -19.16 -12.30
CA GLN A 196 6.47 -18.21 -12.94
C GLN A 196 5.01 -18.62 -12.67
N THR A 197 4.28 -17.79 -11.93
CA THR A 197 2.84 -17.93 -11.72
C THR A 197 2.07 -16.74 -12.33
N PRO A 198 0.75 -16.86 -12.54
CA PRO A 198 -0.08 -15.73 -12.94
C PRO A 198 0.05 -14.53 -12.00
N SER A 199 0.17 -14.75 -10.69
CA SER A 199 0.35 -13.69 -9.69
C SER A 199 1.70 -12.98 -9.84
N ASN A 200 2.79 -13.72 -10.10
CA ASN A 200 4.09 -13.09 -10.39
C ASN A 200 3.99 -12.20 -11.63
N GLN A 201 3.34 -12.68 -12.68
CA GLN A 201 3.17 -11.92 -13.93
C GLN A 201 2.35 -10.65 -13.71
N LEU A 202 1.31 -10.69 -12.88
CA LEU A 202 0.51 -9.51 -12.53
C LEU A 202 1.34 -8.45 -11.79
N ILE A 203 2.24 -8.85 -10.88
CA ILE A 203 3.14 -7.92 -10.20
C ILE A 203 4.13 -7.28 -11.19
N TRP A 204 4.68 -8.07 -12.12
CA TRP A 204 5.54 -7.52 -13.18
C TRP A 204 4.78 -6.56 -14.11
N ASN A 205 3.53 -6.88 -14.44
CA ASN A 205 2.69 -5.99 -15.25
C ASN A 205 2.37 -4.70 -14.50
N LEU A 206 2.10 -4.78 -13.19
CA LEU A 206 1.91 -3.61 -12.33
C LEU A 206 3.17 -2.73 -12.31
N LYS A 207 4.36 -3.32 -12.16
CA LYS A 207 5.64 -2.60 -12.24
C LYS A 207 5.77 -1.86 -13.57
N LYS A 208 5.57 -2.57 -14.70
CA LYS A 208 5.67 -1.97 -16.05
C LYS A 208 4.69 -0.81 -16.21
N PHE A 209 3.46 -0.98 -15.74
CA PHE A 209 2.45 0.06 -15.82
C PHE A 209 2.82 1.28 -14.95
N ARG A 210 3.29 1.05 -13.71
CA ARG A 210 3.81 2.09 -12.83
C ARG A 210 4.96 2.85 -13.48
N ASP A 211 5.91 2.16 -14.08
CA ASP A 211 7.05 2.79 -14.74
C ASP A 211 6.59 3.65 -15.94
N ALA A 212 5.57 3.21 -16.70
CA ALA A 212 4.98 4.01 -17.77
C ALA A 212 4.27 5.28 -17.25
N ILE A 213 3.65 5.23 -16.06
CA ILE A 213 3.01 6.38 -15.42
C ILE A 213 4.06 7.37 -14.87
N ILE A 214 5.09 6.88 -14.18
CA ILE A 214 6.09 7.76 -13.53
C ILE A 214 7.08 8.32 -14.56
N HIS A 215 7.42 7.52 -15.57
CA HIS A 215 8.32 7.91 -16.65
C HIS A 215 7.53 8.08 -17.95
N THR A 216 6.37 8.74 -17.89
CA THR A 216 5.56 9.02 -19.07
C THR A 216 6.42 9.73 -20.12
N LYS A 217 6.61 9.05 -21.24
CA LYS A 217 7.36 9.55 -22.39
C LYS A 217 6.37 9.70 -23.55
N PRO A 218 6.44 10.79 -24.31
CA PRO A 218 5.64 10.92 -25.51
C PRO A 218 6.12 9.92 -26.57
N ASN A 219 5.18 9.21 -27.17
CA ASN A 219 5.41 8.49 -28.42
C ASN A 219 5.65 9.51 -29.55
N PRO A 220 6.42 9.18 -30.59
CA PRO A 220 6.67 10.08 -31.73
C PRO A 220 5.44 10.26 -32.64
N THR A 221 4.28 9.75 -32.24
CA THR A 221 3.01 9.87 -32.95
C THR A 221 2.24 11.10 -32.48
N ILE A 222 1.21 11.51 -33.23
CA ILE A 222 0.27 12.56 -32.80
C ILE A 222 -0.43 12.18 -31.48
N LEU A 223 -0.69 10.90 -31.26
CA LEU A 223 -1.31 10.37 -30.05
C LEU A 223 -0.24 9.90 -29.07
N GLN A 224 0.51 10.86 -28.52
CA GLN A 224 1.74 10.64 -27.75
C GLN A 224 1.61 9.69 -26.53
N TYR A 225 0.39 9.38 -26.07
CA TYR A 225 0.14 8.60 -24.84
C TYR A 225 -0.89 7.47 -25.02
N ASP A 226 -1.19 7.08 -26.25
CA ASP A 226 -2.22 6.08 -26.54
C ASP A 226 -1.95 4.70 -25.91
N ASP A 227 -0.69 4.28 -25.82
CA ASP A 227 -0.30 3.02 -25.17
C ASP A 227 -0.60 3.01 -23.66
N LEU A 228 -0.35 4.13 -22.98
CA LEU A 228 -0.65 4.28 -21.56
C LEU A 228 -2.17 4.23 -21.32
N ILE A 229 -2.91 4.88 -22.20
CA ILE A 229 -4.37 4.88 -22.23
C ILE A 229 -4.92 3.46 -22.43
N LYS A 230 -4.45 2.75 -23.46
CA LYS A 230 -4.84 1.36 -23.76
C LYS A 230 -4.50 0.42 -22.61
N THR A 231 -3.33 0.61 -21.99
CA THR A 231 -2.94 -0.15 -20.80
C THR A 231 -3.92 0.07 -19.66
N SER A 232 -4.28 1.33 -19.38
CA SER A 232 -5.25 1.68 -18.33
C SER A 232 -6.63 1.05 -18.59
N LEU A 233 -7.08 1.00 -19.84
CA LEU A 233 -8.37 0.38 -20.17
C LEU A 233 -8.35 -1.14 -19.99
N ASN A 234 -7.22 -1.80 -20.23
CA ASN A 234 -7.12 -3.27 -20.27
C ASN A 234 -6.50 -3.90 -19.02
N PHE A 235 -5.95 -3.10 -18.11
CA PHE A 235 -5.31 -3.61 -16.91
C PHE A 235 -6.31 -4.30 -15.97
N ASN A 236 -5.93 -5.43 -15.38
CA ASN A 236 -6.78 -6.16 -14.45
C ASN A 236 -6.52 -5.73 -13.00
N TYR A 237 -7.22 -4.66 -12.58
CA TYR A 237 -7.05 -4.03 -11.28
C TYR A 237 -7.34 -4.97 -10.09
N ASN A 238 -8.43 -5.73 -10.13
CA ASN A 238 -8.78 -6.69 -9.07
C ASN A 238 -7.71 -7.78 -8.91
N LYS A 239 -7.32 -8.43 -10.01
CA LYS A 239 -6.30 -9.49 -9.96
C LYS A 239 -4.94 -8.97 -9.53
N ALA A 240 -4.58 -7.73 -9.89
CA ALA A 240 -3.35 -7.11 -9.41
C ALA A 240 -3.38 -6.90 -7.89
N LEU A 241 -4.50 -6.43 -7.34
CA LEU A 241 -4.69 -6.27 -5.89
C LEU A 241 -4.56 -7.62 -5.16
N GLU A 242 -5.21 -8.66 -5.67
CA GLU A 242 -5.12 -10.04 -5.15
C GLU A 242 -3.69 -10.60 -5.21
N ALA A 243 -3.00 -10.43 -6.34
CA ALA A 243 -1.63 -10.89 -6.51
C ALA A 243 -0.68 -10.22 -5.51
N VAL A 244 -0.87 -8.94 -5.24
CA VAL A 244 -0.07 -8.19 -4.25
C VAL A 244 -0.38 -8.65 -2.83
N ALA A 245 -1.65 -8.87 -2.48
CA ALA A 245 -2.01 -9.43 -1.19
C ALA A 245 -1.41 -10.82 -0.97
N LEU A 246 -1.44 -11.68 -1.98
CA LEU A 246 -0.82 -13.00 -1.96
C LEU A 246 0.71 -12.91 -1.76
N PHE A 247 1.38 -12.01 -2.50
CA PHE A 247 2.80 -11.75 -2.35
C PHE A 247 3.16 -11.32 -0.92
N MET A 248 2.46 -10.32 -0.36
CA MET A 248 2.76 -9.85 1.00
C MET A 248 2.49 -10.94 2.05
N ASN A 249 1.38 -11.67 1.91
CA ASN A 249 1.02 -12.76 2.81
C ASN A 249 1.96 -13.98 2.75
N PHE A 250 2.63 -14.20 1.61
CA PHE A 250 3.63 -15.25 1.47
C PHE A 250 4.85 -14.99 2.38
N TYR A 251 5.31 -13.74 2.44
CA TYR A 251 6.44 -13.36 3.29
C TYR A 251 6.02 -13.16 4.75
N LYS A 252 4.90 -12.46 4.98
CA LYS A 252 4.34 -12.19 6.32
C LYS A 252 2.90 -12.75 6.41
N PRO A 253 2.70 -13.95 6.97
CA PRO A 253 1.38 -14.58 7.02
C PRO A 253 0.33 -13.70 7.69
N LYS A 254 -0.88 -13.69 7.11
CA LYS A 254 -2.03 -12.90 7.59
C LYS A 254 -1.72 -11.40 7.71
N TYR A 255 -0.84 -10.86 6.87
CA TYR A 255 -0.53 -9.43 6.85
C TYR A 255 -1.69 -8.62 6.25
N ILE A 256 -2.20 -9.03 5.09
CA ILE A 256 -3.43 -8.52 4.51
C ILE A 256 -4.56 -9.52 4.80
N ILE A 257 -5.60 -9.06 5.50
CA ILE A 257 -6.76 -9.86 5.88
C ILE A 257 -8.00 -9.06 5.47
N GLU A 258 -8.95 -9.70 4.79
CA GLU A 258 -10.25 -9.10 4.53
C GLU A 258 -11.03 -8.86 5.83
N CYS A 259 -11.76 -7.75 5.87
CA CYS A 259 -12.66 -7.46 6.97
C CYS A 259 -13.92 -8.33 6.88
N ASP A 260 -14.36 -8.78 8.04
CA ASP A 260 -15.56 -9.60 8.26
C ASP A 260 -16.84 -8.76 8.39
N CYS A 261 -16.76 -7.42 8.33
CA CYS A 261 -17.96 -6.57 8.50
C CYS A 261 -18.91 -6.55 7.27
N GLY A 262 -18.63 -7.34 6.24
CA GLY A 262 -19.51 -7.53 5.09
C GLY A 262 -19.56 -6.37 4.09
N LYS A 263 -18.72 -5.34 4.27
CA LYS A 263 -18.60 -4.22 3.32
C LYS A 263 -17.47 -4.45 2.32
N ASP A 264 -17.62 -3.93 1.11
CA ASP A 264 -16.61 -4.05 0.07
C ASP A 264 -15.54 -2.94 0.16
N PHE A 265 -15.89 -1.77 0.73
CA PHE A 265 -15.06 -0.56 0.86
C PHE A 265 -15.34 0.19 2.17
#